data_AF-A0A958VK33-F1
#
_entry.id   AF-A0A958VK33-F1
#
_cell.length_a   1.000
_cell.length_b   1.000
_cell.length_c   1.000
_cell.angle_alpha   90.00
_cell.angle_beta   90.00
_cell.angle_gamma   90.00
#
_symmetry.space_group_name_H-M   'P 1'
#
loop_
_entity.id
_entity.type
_entity.pdbx_description
1 polymer ?
#
loop_
_entity_poly.entity_id
_entity_poly.type
_entity_poly.pdbx_seq_one_letter_code
_entity_poly.pdbx_strand_id
1 'polypeptide(L)'
;MADTRRKKLSLVADIINGNILTREKVLVHLPFVLFISLLALIYIANGFLAEDNVRRLNAVGNEVKELRSEYITIKSDLMYKSKQSELARIIDGRGLGLRESYQPPYKIYRAP
;
A
#
# COMPACT_ATOMS: atom_id res chain seq x y z
N MET A 1 18.73 30.37 41.80
CA MET A 1 18.35 29.44 40.71
C MET A 1 18.73 27.97 40.94
N ALA A 2 19.58 27.61 41.93
CA ALA A 2 20.00 26.23 42.17
C ALA A 2 18.99 25.36 42.95
N ASP A 3 18.17 25.97 43.81
CA ASP A 3 17.29 25.26 44.75
C ASP A 3 16.09 24.56 44.06
N THR A 4 15.52 25.18 43.02
CA THR A 4 14.44 24.59 42.21
C THR A 4 14.89 23.32 41.46
N ARG A 5 16.19 23.24 41.08
CA ARG A 5 16.76 22.07 40.38
C ARG A 5 16.93 20.88 41.33
N ARG A 6 17.36 21.10 42.58
CA ARG A 6 17.44 20.06 43.61
C ARG A 6 16.08 19.48 43.96
N LYS A 7 15.04 20.32 44.10
CA LYS A 7 13.66 19.86 44.31
C LYS A 7 13.10 19.03 43.16
N LYS A 8 13.36 19.40 41.90
CA LYS A 8 12.96 18.58 40.74
C LYS A 8 13.66 17.22 40.73
N LEU A 9 14.95 17.18 41.09
CA LEU A 9 15.71 15.94 41.17
C LEU A 9 15.20 15.03 42.30
N SER A 10 14.89 15.60 43.47
CA SER A 10 14.32 14.84 44.59
C SER A 10 12.92 14.32 44.27
N LEU A 11 12.07 15.11 43.61
CA LEU A 11 10.75 14.67 43.16
C LEU A 11 10.81 13.46 42.21
N VAL A 12 11.74 13.45 41.25
CA VAL A 12 11.93 12.31 40.33
C VAL A 12 12.47 11.09 41.10
N ALA A 13 13.43 11.29 42.00
CA ALA A 13 13.97 10.22 42.84
C ALA A 13 12.91 9.61 43.77
N ASP A 14 12.04 10.44 44.37
CA ASP A 14 10.95 10.03 45.24
C ASP A 14 9.86 9.24 44.48
N ILE A 15 9.69 9.51 43.18
CA ILE A 15 8.80 8.75 42.29
C ILE A 15 9.39 7.37 41.98
N ILE A 16 10.68 7.30 41.69
CA ILE A 16 11.38 6.03 41.38
C ILE A 16 11.50 5.13 42.61
N ASN A 17 11.75 5.72 43.79
CA ASN A 17 11.88 4.98 45.06
C ASN A 17 10.54 4.45 45.61
N GLY A 18 9.41 4.71 44.94
CA GLY A 18 8.11 4.12 45.28
C GLY A 18 7.40 4.73 46.50
N ASN A 19 8.00 5.74 47.16
CA ASN A 19 7.39 6.43 48.30
C ASN A 19 6.09 7.17 47.93
N ILE A 20 5.89 7.46 46.63
CA ILE A 20 4.63 8.00 46.12
C ILE A 20 3.52 6.94 46.01
N LEU A 21 3.86 5.66 45.79
CA LEU A 21 2.87 4.58 45.67
C LEU A 21 2.24 4.22 47.02
N THR A 22 2.97 4.44 48.13
CA THR A 22 2.49 4.16 49.50
C THR A 22 1.55 5.23 50.05
N ARG A 23 1.34 6.35 49.34
CA ARG A 23 0.38 7.36 49.76
C ARG A 23 -1.04 6.83 49.55
N GLU A 24 -1.86 6.84 50.60
CA GLU A 24 -3.24 6.33 50.60
C GLU A 24 -4.08 6.83 49.41
N LYS A 25 -3.88 8.09 48.99
CA LYS A 25 -4.56 8.68 47.83
C LYS A 25 -4.16 8.05 46.49
N VAL A 26 -2.93 7.59 46.35
CA VAL A 26 -2.40 6.97 45.11
C VAL A 26 -2.85 5.52 45.01
N LEU A 27 -2.95 4.81 46.14
CA LEU A 27 -3.47 3.45 46.20
C LEU A 27 -4.92 3.35 45.69
N VAL A 28 -5.77 4.36 45.97
CA VAL A 28 -7.16 4.43 45.48
C VAL A 28 -7.25 4.58 43.96
N HIS A 29 -6.30 5.29 43.33
CA HIS A 29 -6.28 5.52 41.88
C HIS A 29 -5.38 4.55 41.11
N LEU A 30 -4.71 3.61 41.79
CA LEU A 30 -3.82 2.63 41.19
C LEU A 30 -4.48 1.83 40.05
N PRO A 31 -5.74 1.34 40.16
CA PRO A 31 -6.39 0.62 39.06
C PRO A 31 -6.56 1.48 37.81
N PHE A 32 -6.79 2.78 37.97
CA PHE A 32 -6.92 3.72 36.84
C PHE A 32 -5.58 3.97 36.15
N VAL A 33 -4.48 4.09 36.91
CA VAL A 33 -3.13 4.23 36.33
C VAL A 33 -2.75 2.96 35.55
N LEU A 34 -3.05 1.78 36.08
CA LEU A 34 -2.84 0.52 35.38
C LEU A 34 -3.68 0.43 34.10
N PHE A 35 -4.93 0.90 34.13
CA PHE A 35 -5.78 0.97 32.95
C PHE A 35 -5.17 1.84 31.84
N ILE A 36 -4.66 3.02 32.18
CA ILE A 36 -4.00 3.91 31.21
C ILE A 36 -2.69 3.30 30.70
N SER A 37 -1.91 2.65 31.57
CA SER A 37 -0.70 1.93 31.17
C SER A 37 -1.00 0.80 30.19
N LEU A 38 -2.07 0.03 30.43
CA LEU A 38 -2.55 -0.98 29.51
C LEU A 38 -2.97 -0.37 28.17
N LEU A 39 -3.69 0.75 28.20
CA LEU A 39 -4.10 1.47 26.99
C LEU A 39 -2.88 1.95 26.18
N ALA A 40 -1.84 2.43 26.86
CA ALA A 40 -0.59 2.84 26.23
C ALA A 40 0.13 1.66 25.57
N LEU A 41 0.16 0.47 26.20
CA LEU A 41 0.71 -0.74 25.60
C LEU A 41 -0.08 -1.16 24.35
N ILE A 42 -1.42 -1.13 24.43
CA ILE A 42 -2.29 -1.42 23.28
C ILE A 42 -2.04 -0.42 22.15
N TYR A 43 -1.85 0.86 22.47
CA TYR A 43 -1.55 1.89 21.48
C TYR A 43 -0.22 1.64 20.76
N ILE A 44 0.84 1.35 21.50
CA ILE A 44 2.15 1.02 20.93
C ILE A 44 2.05 -0.23 20.05
N ALA A 45 1.35 -1.27 20.52
CA ALA A 45 1.13 -2.49 19.76
C ALA A 45 0.38 -2.24 18.45
N ASN A 46 -0.66 -1.39 18.47
CA ASN A 46 -1.36 -0.99 17.24
C ASN A 46 -0.46 -0.22 16.27
N GLY A 47 0.46 0.61 16.79
CA GLY A 47 1.45 1.30 15.96
C GLY A 47 2.31 0.35 15.14
N PHE A 48 2.83 -0.71 15.76
CA PHE A 48 3.62 -1.73 15.07
C PHE A 48 2.80 -2.48 14.00
N LEU A 49 1.56 -2.85 14.31
CA LEU A 49 0.67 -3.51 13.34
C LEU A 49 0.34 -2.62 12.14
N ALA A 50 0.13 -1.32 12.38
CA ALA A 50 -0.10 -0.35 11.30
C ALA A 50 1.12 -0.24 10.38
N GLU A 51 2.33 -0.24 10.94
CA GLU A 51 3.56 -0.17 10.16
C GLU A 51 3.73 -1.36 9.22
N ASP A 52 3.46 -2.58 9.71
CA ASP A 52 3.52 -3.80 8.90
C ASP A 52 2.45 -3.82 7.81
N ASN A 53 1.24 -3.36 8.11
CA ASN A 53 0.16 -3.24 7.13
C ASN A 53 0.50 -2.24 6.03
N VAL A 54 1.08 -1.09 6.38
CA VAL A 54 1.52 -0.08 5.38
C VAL A 54 2.62 -0.65 4.49
N ARG A 55 3.59 -1.37 5.04
CA ARG A 55 4.63 -2.06 4.25
C ARG A 55 4.03 -3.06 3.26
N ARG A 56 3.10 -3.91 3.72
CA ARG A 56 2.38 -4.86 2.85
C ARG A 56 1.58 -4.15 1.77
N LEU A 57 0.86 -3.10 2.11
CA LEU A 57 0.05 -2.34 1.16
C LEU A 57 0.92 -1.74 0.05
N ASN A 58 2.08 -1.18 0.40
CA ASN A 58 3.03 -0.64 -0.58
C ASN A 58 3.59 -1.74 -1.50
N ALA A 59 3.92 -2.92 -0.95
CA ALA A 59 4.41 -4.05 -1.75
C ALA A 59 3.35 -4.52 -2.76
N VAL A 60 2.12 -4.77 -2.30
CA VAL A 60 1.00 -5.18 -3.15
C VAL A 60 0.66 -4.09 -4.18
N GLY A 61 0.68 -2.83 -3.79
CA GLY A 61 0.44 -1.70 -4.71
C GLY A 61 1.48 -1.61 -5.83
N ASN A 62 2.75 -1.86 -5.51
CA ASN A 62 3.82 -1.93 -6.50
C ASN A 62 3.66 -3.11 -7.46
N GLU A 63 3.26 -4.28 -6.95
CA GLU A 63 3.01 -5.47 -7.77
C GLU A 63 1.87 -5.22 -8.78
N VAL A 64 0.76 -4.62 -8.34
CA VAL A 64 -0.34 -4.24 -9.24
C VAL A 64 0.13 -3.25 -10.31
N LYS A 65 0.98 -2.30 -9.96
CA LYS A 65 1.54 -1.33 -10.90
C LYS A 65 2.43 -2.00 -11.94
N GLU A 66 3.27 -2.94 -11.52
CA GLU A 66 4.15 -3.71 -12.40
C GLU A 66 3.35 -4.56 -13.38
N LEU A 67 2.40 -5.35 -12.88
CA LEU A 67 1.50 -6.17 -13.70
C LEU A 67 0.73 -5.33 -14.72
N ARG A 68 0.28 -4.13 -14.33
CA ARG A 68 -0.39 -3.21 -15.25
C ARG A 68 0.56 -2.70 -16.33
N SER A 69 1.80 -2.39 -15.98
CA SER A 69 2.83 -1.98 -16.94
C SER A 69 3.11 -3.09 -17.94
N GLU A 70 3.30 -4.32 -17.47
CA GLU A 70 3.52 -5.50 -18.29
C GLU A 70 2.34 -5.77 -19.24
N TYR A 71 1.11 -5.71 -18.73
CA TYR A 71 -0.10 -5.84 -19.55
C TYR A 71 -0.17 -4.80 -20.66
N ILE A 72 0.12 -3.52 -20.36
CA ILE A 72 0.11 -2.45 -21.37
C ILE A 72 1.15 -2.70 -22.44
N THR A 73 2.37 -3.14 -22.06
CA THR A 73 3.44 -3.49 -23.00
C THR A 73 3.02 -4.63 -23.92
N ILE A 74 2.56 -5.76 -23.35
CA ILE A 74 2.13 -6.94 -24.14
C ILE A 74 0.98 -6.59 -25.07
N LYS A 75 -0.01 -5.84 -24.58
CA LYS A 75 -1.13 -5.39 -25.41
C LYS A 75 -0.67 -4.49 -26.54
N SER A 76 0.28 -3.58 -26.29
CA SER A 76 0.81 -2.67 -27.30
C SER A 76 1.57 -3.44 -28.39
N ASP A 77 2.37 -4.43 -28.00
CA ASP A 77 3.06 -5.32 -28.94
C ASP A 77 2.07 -6.12 -29.79
N LEU A 78 1.01 -6.65 -29.17
CA LEU A 78 -0.05 -7.35 -29.89
C LEU A 78 -0.76 -6.41 -30.88
N MET A 79 -1.09 -5.19 -30.46
CA MET A 79 -1.71 -4.19 -31.33
C MET A 79 -0.79 -3.81 -32.50
N TYR A 80 0.50 -3.66 -32.25
CA TYR A 80 1.49 -3.36 -33.29
C TYR A 80 1.58 -4.50 -34.31
N LYS A 81 1.70 -5.75 -33.85
CA LYS A 81 1.74 -6.94 -34.72
C LYS A 81 0.44 -7.17 -35.48
N SER A 82 -0.71 -6.83 -34.87
CA SER A 82 -2.04 -6.96 -35.47
C SER A 82 -2.44 -5.76 -36.34
N LYS A 83 -1.58 -4.74 -36.44
CA LYS A 83 -1.86 -3.55 -37.23
C LYS A 83 -1.91 -3.94 -38.71
N GLN A 84 -2.98 -3.55 -39.39
CA GLN A 84 -3.20 -3.88 -40.81
C GLN A 84 -2.00 -3.52 -41.70
N SER A 85 -1.39 -2.35 -41.48
CA SER A 85 -0.18 -1.92 -42.22
C SER A 85 1.04 -2.82 -41.97
N GLU A 86 1.23 -3.31 -40.75
CA GLU A 86 2.34 -4.22 -40.44
C GLU A 86 2.06 -5.62 -40.96
N LEU A 87 0.82 -6.09 -40.86
CA LEU A 87 0.38 -7.35 -41.46
C LEU A 87 0.57 -7.34 -42.98
N ALA A 88 0.17 -6.27 -43.67
CA ALA A 88 0.40 -6.09 -45.10
C ALA A 88 1.90 -6.16 -45.43
N ARG A 89 2.75 -5.44 -44.68
CA ARG A 89 4.21 -5.47 -44.87
C ARG A 89 4.82 -6.86 -44.66
N ILE A 90 4.36 -7.60 -43.65
CA ILE A 90 4.80 -8.98 -43.38
C ILE A 90 4.34 -9.93 -44.50
N ILE A 91 3.12 -9.79 -44.98
CA ILE A 91 2.54 -10.59 -46.06
C ILE A 91 3.30 -10.37 -47.38
N ASP A 92 3.59 -9.11 -47.71
CA ASP A 92 4.37 -8.75 -48.89
C ASP A 92 5.80 -9.31 -48.82
N GLY A 93 6.47 -9.16 -47.67
CA GLY A 93 7.82 -9.67 -47.45
C GLY A 93 7.92 -11.21 -47.46
N ARG A 94 6.82 -11.92 -47.19
CA ARG A 94 6.74 -13.39 -47.26
C ARG A 94 6.26 -13.90 -48.62
N GLY A 95 5.95 -13.02 -49.57
CA GLY A 95 5.51 -13.40 -50.92
C GLY A 95 4.15 -14.12 -50.94
N LEU A 96 3.29 -13.90 -49.94
CA LEU A 96 2.02 -14.62 -49.78
C LEU A 96 0.93 -14.20 -50.79
N GLY A 97 1.15 -13.13 -51.57
CA GLY A 97 0.26 -12.71 -52.66
C GLY A 97 -1.11 -12.17 -52.22
N LEU A 98 -1.35 -12.00 -50.91
CA LEU A 98 -2.60 -11.48 -50.37
C LEU A 98 -2.62 -9.96 -50.45
N ARG A 99 -3.70 -9.38 -50.99
CA ARG A 99 -3.89 -7.93 -51.10
C ARG A 99 -5.04 -7.46 -50.22
N GLU A 100 -4.89 -6.27 -49.66
CA GLU A 100 -5.92 -5.64 -48.83
C GLU A 100 -7.18 -5.35 -49.67
N SER A 101 -8.35 -5.75 -49.17
CA SER A 101 -9.62 -5.50 -49.85
C SER A 101 -10.13 -4.11 -49.49
N TYR A 102 -10.08 -3.18 -50.44
CA TYR A 102 -10.64 -1.83 -50.29
C TYR A 102 -12.15 -1.76 -50.56
N GLN A 103 -12.76 -2.86 -51.03
CA GLN A 103 -14.20 -2.93 -51.26
C GLN A 103 -14.94 -3.41 -50.00
N PRO A 104 -15.95 -2.67 -49.53
CA PRO A 104 -16.78 -3.10 -48.41
C PRO A 104 -17.60 -4.35 -48.79
N PRO A 105 -17.84 -5.28 -47.84
CA PRO A 105 -18.55 -6.51 -48.11
C PRO A 105 -20.02 -6.27 -48.48
N TYR A 106 -20.52 -7.00 -49.48
CA TYR A 106 -21.92 -6.94 -49.89
C TYR A 106 -22.82 -7.59 -48.85
N LYS A 107 -23.86 -6.86 -48.40
CA LYS A 107 -24.94 -7.44 -47.59
C LYS A 107 -25.74 -8.41 -48.47
N ILE A 108 -25.67 -9.70 -48.13
CA ILE A 108 -26.49 -10.73 -48.76
C ILE A 108 -27.86 -10.67 -48.09
N TYR A 109 -28.89 -10.27 -48.83
CA TYR A 109 -30.28 -10.37 -48.39
C TYR A 109 -30.86 -11.71 -48.87
N ARG A 110 -31.57 -12.41 -47.98
CA ARG A 110 -32.32 -13.61 -48.36
C ARG A 110 -33.49 -13.17 -49.24
N ALA A 111 -33.49 -13.57 -50.51
CA ALA A 111 -34.63 -13.33 -51.39
C ALA A 111 -35.87 -14.10 -50.88
N PRO A 112 -37.07 -13.50 -50.89
CA PRO A 112 -38.33 -14.21 -50.63
C PRO A 112 -38.67 -15.19 -51.75
#